data_AF-A0A267DLG2-F1
#
_entry.id   AF-A0A267DLG2-F1
#
_cell.length_a   1.000
_cell.length_b   1.000
_cell.length_c   1.000
_cell.angle_alpha   90.00
_cell.angle_beta   90.00
_cell.angle_gamma   90.00
#
_symmetry.space_group_name_H-M   'P 1'
#
loop_
_entity.id
_entity.type
_entity.pdbx_description
1 polymer ?
#
loop_
_entity_poly.entity_id
_entity_poly.type
_entity_poly.pdbx_seq_one_letter_code
_entity_poly.pdbx_strand_id
1 'polypeptide(L)'
;IRSHKLLSAMLAGTLAADAAYYGLHNLTQSYRAYRCACTQQGSSEMLAVSQELRSALRAAADRLGIQPACIDQLSLFVGRGVDPVRFGRLSASQGFQAFLGLPQHFGYSASDKEQRHVFFFDDRPLSLNTKRGRELYRDCLLLNQDELGFALARELAYLNSYAVHVPPAVGTLAASGVIGTTFWFTRGSGRQFVDNLLKGRANRRNLLLSALVAASTSLWAVMAYQWHSAYRKSLDARVDKRAAAAYPRGGASFYQKQVRRNTLLRAMLGTASARSTSQCAATKCTTGSCPTRSCR
;
A
#
# COMPACT_ATOMS: atom_id res chain seq x y z
N ILE A 1 24.06 -37.40 -4.61
CA ILE A 1 22.65 -37.62 -4.21
C ILE A 1 22.22 -36.70 -3.04
N ARG A 2 23.02 -36.55 -1.96
CA ARG A 2 22.70 -35.67 -0.81
C ARG A 2 22.56 -34.17 -1.15
N SER A 3 23.42 -33.61 -2.00
CA SER A 3 23.37 -32.19 -2.39
C SER A 3 22.11 -31.79 -3.17
N HIS A 4 21.55 -32.71 -3.95
CA HIS A 4 20.35 -32.46 -4.76
C HIS A 4 19.08 -32.37 -3.91
N LYS A 5 18.96 -33.19 -2.85
CA LYS A 5 17.84 -33.11 -1.90
C LYS A 5 17.87 -31.80 -1.11
N LEU A 6 19.07 -31.32 -0.78
CA LEU A 6 19.29 -30.05 -0.10
C LEU A 6 18.94 -28.84 -0.97
N LEU A 7 19.36 -28.83 -2.24
CA LEU A 7 19.02 -27.75 -3.18
C LEU A 7 17.53 -27.71 -3.47
N SER A 8 16.88 -28.86 -3.69
CA SER A 8 15.42 -28.91 -3.89
C SER A 8 14.64 -28.51 -2.64
N ALA A 9 15.13 -28.88 -1.44
CA ALA A 9 14.51 -28.48 -0.18
C ALA A 9 14.69 -26.98 0.09
N MET A 10 15.85 -26.40 -0.24
CA MET A 10 16.07 -24.95 -0.14
C MET A 10 15.17 -24.18 -1.11
N LEU A 11 15.05 -24.63 -2.37
CA LEU A 11 14.16 -24.00 -3.37
C LEU A 11 12.67 -24.15 -3.01
N ALA A 12 12.26 -25.29 -2.48
CA ALA A 12 10.91 -25.51 -1.95
C ALA A 12 10.65 -24.68 -0.67
N GLY A 13 11.67 -24.47 0.16
CA GLY A 13 11.62 -23.62 1.34
C GLY A 13 11.48 -22.14 0.99
N THR A 14 12.26 -21.64 0.02
CA THR A 14 12.08 -20.28 -0.51
C THR A 14 10.74 -20.09 -1.18
N LEU A 15 10.22 -21.11 -1.87
CA LEU A 15 8.86 -21.17 -2.43
C LEU A 15 7.77 -21.01 -1.37
N ALA A 16 7.85 -21.81 -0.32
CA ALA A 16 6.89 -21.76 0.77
C ALA A 16 7.00 -20.44 1.53
N ALA A 17 8.21 -19.90 1.69
CA ALA A 17 8.45 -18.60 2.31
C ALA A 17 7.91 -17.46 1.45
N ASP A 18 8.15 -17.44 0.14
CA ASP A 18 7.62 -16.41 -0.78
C ASP A 18 6.10 -16.54 -0.95
N ALA A 19 5.55 -17.75 -1.07
CA ALA A 19 4.11 -17.94 -1.13
C ALA A 19 3.42 -17.59 0.20
N ALA A 20 4.06 -17.87 1.35
CA ALA A 20 3.57 -17.41 2.65
C ALA A 20 3.73 -15.90 2.82
N TYR A 21 4.81 -15.30 2.31
CA TYR A 21 5.09 -13.88 2.38
C TYR A 21 4.16 -13.07 1.45
N TYR A 22 3.93 -13.50 0.22
CA TYR A 22 3.03 -12.80 -0.70
C TYR A 22 1.56 -13.19 -0.54
N GLY A 23 1.27 -14.43 -0.13
CA GLY A 23 -0.08 -14.97 0.02
C GLY A 23 -0.66 -14.80 1.44
N LEU A 24 0.02 -15.29 2.48
CA LEU A 24 -0.49 -15.23 3.86
C LEU A 24 -0.22 -13.87 4.54
N HIS A 25 0.96 -13.28 4.36
CA HIS A 25 1.30 -12.00 5.01
C HIS A 25 0.42 -10.85 4.51
N ASN A 26 0.04 -10.85 3.22
CA ASN A 26 -0.85 -9.86 2.61
C ASN A 26 -2.35 -10.05 2.92
N LEU A 27 -2.78 -11.21 3.44
CA LEU A 27 -4.20 -11.48 3.67
C LEU A 27 -4.60 -11.48 5.15
N THR A 28 -3.77 -11.98 6.07
CA THR A 28 -4.18 -12.16 7.48
C THR A 28 -3.39 -11.31 8.49
N GLN A 29 -2.07 -11.18 8.31
CA GLN A 29 -1.24 -10.35 9.20
C GLN A 29 -1.37 -8.86 8.89
N SER A 30 -1.44 -8.50 7.61
CA SER A 30 -1.64 -7.11 7.20
C SER A 30 -3.00 -6.56 7.64
N TYR A 31 -4.09 -7.34 7.65
CA TYR A 31 -5.38 -6.86 8.18
C TYR A 31 -5.35 -6.58 9.70
N ARG A 32 -4.76 -7.46 10.51
CA ARG A 32 -4.67 -7.25 11.97
C ARG A 32 -3.70 -6.13 12.33
N ALA A 33 -2.55 -6.06 11.66
CA ALA A 33 -1.58 -4.97 11.82
C ALA A 33 -2.14 -3.64 11.31
N TYR A 34 -2.90 -3.65 10.22
CA TYR A 34 -3.62 -2.49 9.66
C TYR A 34 -4.71 -1.99 10.61
N ARG A 35 -5.50 -2.90 11.19
CA ARG A 35 -6.50 -2.58 12.21
C ARG A 35 -5.84 -1.89 13.40
N CYS A 36 -4.79 -2.49 13.98
CA CYS A 36 -4.07 -1.92 15.11
C CYS A 36 -3.31 -0.61 14.78
N ALA A 37 -2.77 -0.48 13.57
CA ALA A 37 -2.07 0.73 13.13
C ALA A 37 -3.03 1.90 12.85
N CYS A 38 -4.24 1.61 12.39
CA CYS A 38 -5.26 2.62 12.13
C CYS A 38 -6.02 3.04 13.41
N THR A 39 -6.12 2.17 14.41
CA THR A 39 -6.80 2.43 15.70
C THR A 39 -5.79 2.56 16.84
N GLN A 40 -5.12 3.71 16.97
CA GLN A 40 -4.28 4.01 18.15
C GLN A 40 -5.08 4.44 19.39
N GLN A 41 -6.16 3.75 19.72
CA GLN A 41 -6.98 4.13 20.86
C GLN A 41 -7.14 3.03 21.90
N GLY A 42 -6.35 1.95 21.83
CA GLY A 42 -6.47 0.83 22.78
C GLY A 42 -7.86 0.17 22.79
N SER A 43 -8.80 0.66 21.97
CA SER A 43 -10.14 0.15 21.77
C SER A 43 -10.20 -0.55 20.42
N SER A 44 -10.84 -1.71 20.41
CA SER A 44 -11.13 -2.51 19.22
C SER A 44 -12.23 -1.90 18.34
N GLU A 45 -12.75 -0.73 18.74
CA GLU A 45 -13.94 -0.08 18.19
C GLU A 45 -13.55 0.99 17.18
N MET A 46 -14.00 0.80 15.94
CA MET A 46 -13.77 1.74 14.85
C MET A 46 -14.63 2.97 15.06
N LEU A 47 -14.03 4.18 15.08
CA LEU A 47 -14.80 5.42 15.06
C LEU A 47 -15.67 5.44 13.80
N ALA A 48 -16.98 5.46 14.02
CA ALA A 48 -17.96 5.45 12.94
C ALA A 48 -17.83 6.71 12.10
N VAL A 49 -17.84 6.52 10.77
CA VAL A 49 -17.86 7.63 9.82
C VAL A 49 -19.19 8.37 9.90
N SER A 50 -19.14 9.71 9.91
CA SER A 50 -20.34 10.56 9.94
C SER A 50 -21.28 10.28 8.77
N GLN A 51 -22.57 10.54 8.98
CA GLN A 51 -23.59 10.27 7.96
C GLN A 51 -23.38 11.12 6.69
N GLU A 52 -22.88 12.35 6.84
CA GLU A 52 -22.52 13.24 5.74
C GLU A 52 -21.39 12.68 4.88
N LEU A 53 -20.36 12.11 5.50
CA LEU A 53 -19.25 11.53 4.76
C LEU A 53 -19.68 10.21 4.07
N ARG A 54 -20.60 9.45 4.69
CA ARG A 54 -21.23 8.29 4.05
C ARG A 54 -22.08 8.68 2.84
N SER A 55 -22.85 9.75 2.92
CA SER A 55 -23.66 10.22 1.78
C SER A 55 -22.79 10.76 0.65
N ALA A 56 -21.73 11.51 0.97
CA ALA A 56 -20.74 11.96 -0.01
C ALA A 56 -20.04 10.79 -0.71
N LEU A 57 -19.70 9.73 0.04
CA LEU A 57 -19.09 8.52 -0.52
C LEU A 57 -20.05 7.77 -1.46
N ARG A 58 -21.33 7.65 -1.11
CA ARG A 58 -22.36 7.08 -2.00
C ARG A 58 -22.52 7.91 -3.27
N ALA A 59 -22.61 9.22 -3.15
CA ALA A 59 -22.69 10.11 -4.31
C ALA A 59 -21.46 9.97 -5.24
N ALA A 60 -20.26 9.81 -4.67
CA ALA A 60 -19.05 9.53 -5.45
C ALA A 60 -19.10 8.16 -6.13
N ALA A 61 -19.61 7.13 -5.45
CA ALA A 61 -19.79 5.78 -6.02
C ALA A 61 -20.76 5.78 -7.19
N ASP A 62 -21.88 6.49 -7.07
CA ASP A 62 -22.90 6.62 -8.12
C ASP A 62 -22.32 7.29 -9.36
N ARG A 63 -21.55 8.38 -9.19
CA ARG A 63 -20.86 9.05 -10.30
C ARG A 63 -19.80 8.18 -10.99
N LEU A 64 -19.23 7.22 -10.27
CA LEU A 64 -18.28 6.25 -10.83
C LEU A 64 -18.98 5.03 -11.47
N GLY A 65 -20.31 4.92 -11.36
CA GLY A 65 -21.06 3.76 -11.83
C GLY A 65 -20.77 2.49 -11.02
N ILE A 66 -20.41 2.62 -9.75
CA ILE A 66 -20.19 1.47 -8.85
C ILE A 66 -21.55 0.99 -8.33
N GLN A 67 -21.79 -0.32 -8.36
CA GLN A 67 -23.04 -0.89 -7.88
C GLN A 67 -23.22 -0.64 -6.37
N PRO A 68 -24.43 -0.27 -5.90
CA PRO A 68 -24.70 -0.03 -4.48
C PRO A 68 -24.36 -1.22 -3.58
N ALA A 69 -24.62 -2.44 -4.04
CA ALA A 69 -24.29 -3.67 -3.32
C ALA A 69 -22.80 -3.81 -2.98
N CYS A 70 -21.91 -3.26 -3.81
CA CYS A 70 -20.47 -3.23 -3.51
C CYS A 70 -20.15 -2.26 -2.37
N ILE A 71 -20.85 -1.13 -2.31
CA ILE A 71 -20.66 -0.10 -1.27
C ILE A 71 -21.22 -0.57 0.07
N ASP A 72 -22.32 -1.31 0.08
CA ASP A 72 -22.89 -1.84 1.33
C ASP A 72 -21.99 -2.88 2.01
N GLN A 73 -21.12 -3.54 1.25
CA GLN A 73 -20.09 -4.45 1.79
C GLN A 73 -18.82 -3.72 2.26
N LEU A 74 -18.68 -2.42 1.97
CA LEU A 74 -17.51 -1.63 2.34
C LEU A 74 -17.50 -1.30 3.84
N SER A 75 -16.49 -1.79 4.56
CA SER A 75 -16.25 -1.38 5.94
C SER A 75 -15.56 -0.02 5.98
N LEU A 76 -16.26 0.98 6.52
CA LEU A 76 -15.78 2.35 6.67
C LEU A 76 -15.35 2.64 8.11
N PHE A 77 -14.21 3.29 8.28
CA PHE A 77 -13.75 3.77 9.59
C PHE A 77 -12.98 5.08 9.47
N VAL A 78 -12.86 5.82 10.57
CA VAL A 78 -11.99 6.99 10.64
C VAL A 78 -10.58 6.57 11.07
N GLY A 79 -9.59 6.86 10.23
CA GLY A 79 -8.18 6.66 10.52
C GLY A 79 -7.54 7.89 11.16
N ARG A 80 -6.56 7.67 12.05
CA ARG A 80 -5.75 8.74 12.67
C ARG A 80 -4.70 9.33 11.70
N GLY A 81 -4.49 8.67 10.57
CA GLY A 81 -3.57 9.10 9.52
C GLY A 81 -4.06 10.31 8.74
N VAL A 82 -3.12 10.90 7.99
CA VAL A 82 -3.35 12.10 7.17
C VAL A 82 -3.77 11.77 5.74
N ASP A 83 -3.54 10.53 5.30
CA ASP A 83 -3.96 10.05 3.99
C ASP A 83 -4.98 8.91 4.16
N PRO A 84 -5.93 8.77 3.21
CA PRO A 84 -6.83 7.63 3.23
C PRO A 84 -6.07 6.32 3.18
N VAL A 85 -6.61 5.32 3.86
CA VAL A 85 -6.04 3.99 3.91
C VAL A 85 -7.04 3.02 3.31
N ARG A 86 -6.58 2.11 2.45
CA ARG A 86 -7.45 1.19 1.72
C ARG A 86 -6.90 -0.22 1.77
N PHE A 87 -7.81 -1.18 1.89
CA PHE A 87 -7.48 -2.60 1.90
C PHE A 87 -8.58 -3.41 1.20
N GLY A 88 -8.17 -4.44 0.47
CA GLY A 88 -9.08 -5.31 -0.27
C GLY A 88 -9.62 -4.68 -1.57
N ARG A 89 -10.73 -5.22 -2.05
CA ARG A 89 -11.37 -4.87 -3.32
C ARG A 89 -12.88 -4.82 -3.17
N LEU A 90 -13.52 -3.86 -3.82
CA LEU A 90 -14.98 -3.85 -3.97
C LEU A 90 -15.40 -5.00 -4.88
N SER A 91 -16.16 -5.94 -4.34
CA SER A 91 -16.71 -7.07 -5.08
C SER A 91 -18.06 -7.45 -4.47
N ALA A 92 -19.12 -7.50 -5.28
CA ALA A 92 -20.44 -7.90 -4.80
C ALA A 92 -20.55 -9.41 -4.56
N SER A 93 -19.72 -10.23 -5.21
CA SER A 93 -19.85 -11.69 -5.27
C SER A 93 -18.71 -12.48 -4.62
N GLN A 94 -17.59 -11.82 -4.32
CA GLN A 94 -16.45 -12.45 -3.65
C GLN A 94 -16.53 -12.04 -2.19
N GLY A 95 -16.72 -12.99 -1.26
CA GLY A 95 -16.87 -12.73 0.18
C GLY A 95 -15.66 -12.09 0.90
N PHE A 96 -14.77 -11.43 0.16
CA PHE A 96 -13.69 -10.61 0.68
C PHE A 96 -14.20 -9.18 0.89
N GLN A 97 -14.21 -8.76 2.15
CA GLN A 97 -14.64 -7.43 2.54
C GLN A 97 -13.59 -6.37 2.19
N ALA A 98 -14.01 -5.28 1.56
CA ALA A 98 -13.17 -4.09 1.37
C ALA A 98 -13.20 -3.21 2.62
N PHE A 99 -12.09 -2.54 2.90
CA PHE A 99 -11.97 -1.59 4.00
C PHE A 99 -11.43 -0.26 3.51
N LEU A 100 -12.04 0.83 3.97
CA LEU A 100 -11.60 2.19 3.69
C LEU A 100 -11.56 3.00 4.98
N GLY A 101 -10.34 3.38 5.35
CA GLY A 101 -10.04 4.31 6.42
C GLY A 101 -9.98 5.72 5.88
N LEU A 102 -10.89 6.58 6.32
CA LEU A 102 -10.91 7.98 5.92
C LEU A 102 -10.20 8.84 6.98
N PRO A 103 -9.38 9.83 6.58
CA PRO A 103 -8.77 10.74 7.52
C PRO A 103 -9.83 11.52 8.30
N GLN A 104 -9.58 11.80 9.57
CA GLN A 104 -10.52 12.55 10.41
C GLN A 104 -10.91 13.92 9.83
N HIS A 105 -9.99 14.58 9.12
CA HIS A 105 -10.22 15.90 8.54
C HIS A 105 -11.19 15.92 7.36
N PHE A 106 -11.54 14.77 6.79
CA PHE A 106 -12.56 14.71 5.71
C PHE A 106 -13.95 15.10 6.22
N GLY A 107 -14.17 15.02 7.54
CA GLY A 107 -15.39 15.49 8.18
C GLY A 107 -15.31 16.90 8.77
N TYR A 108 -14.22 17.65 8.53
CA TYR A 108 -14.13 19.02 9.04
C TYR A 108 -14.97 19.96 8.20
N SER A 109 -15.73 20.83 8.87
CA SER A 109 -16.49 21.90 8.25
C SER A 109 -15.87 23.26 8.55
N ALA A 110 -16.09 24.23 7.67
CA ALA A 110 -15.71 25.63 7.90
C ALA A 110 -16.40 26.24 9.15
N SER A 111 -17.52 25.66 9.58
CA SER A 111 -18.23 26.04 10.81
C SER A 111 -17.57 25.49 12.09
N ASP A 112 -16.66 24.53 11.97
CA ASP A 112 -16.01 23.93 13.12
C ASP A 112 -14.95 24.87 13.71
N LYS A 113 -14.89 24.94 15.04
CA LYS A 113 -13.84 25.71 15.71
C LYS A 113 -12.52 24.96 15.57
N GLU A 114 -11.53 25.61 14.94
CA GLU A 114 -10.16 25.10 14.73
C GLU A 114 -9.54 24.50 16.02
N GLN A 115 -9.90 25.07 17.18
CA GLN A 115 -9.44 24.70 18.52
C GLN A 115 -9.97 23.34 19.04
N ARG A 116 -11.01 22.77 18.42
CA ARG A 116 -11.62 21.50 18.86
C ARG A 116 -10.93 20.27 18.28
N HIS A 117 -10.04 20.44 17.30
CA HIS A 117 -9.45 19.32 16.59
C HIS A 117 -7.99 19.09 17.01
N VAL A 118 -7.71 17.87 17.44
CA VAL A 118 -6.33 17.39 17.63
C VAL A 118 -5.93 16.65 16.37
N PHE A 119 -5.06 17.26 15.58
CA PHE A 119 -4.53 16.64 14.36
C PHE A 119 -3.30 15.81 14.71
N PHE A 120 -3.26 14.55 14.28
CA PHE A 120 -2.13 13.66 14.58
C PHE A 120 -1.27 13.43 13.34
N PHE A 121 0.05 13.42 13.54
CA PHE A 121 1.00 13.00 12.53
C PHE A 121 2.07 12.10 13.16
N ASP A 122 2.14 10.83 12.70
CA ASP A 122 3.06 9.81 13.25
C ASP A 122 3.00 9.80 14.79
N ASP A 123 1.77 9.68 15.29
CA ASP A 123 1.38 9.60 16.71
C ASP A 123 1.65 10.83 17.57
N ARG A 124 2.20 11.89 16.97
CA ARG A 124 2.40 13.18 17.63
C ARG A 124 1.19 14.08 17.44
N PRO A 125 0.58 14.59 18.53
CA PRO A 125 -0.44 15.63 18.41
C PRO A 125 0.21 16.92 17.90
N LEU A 126 -0.34 17.47 16.82
CA LEU A 126 0.03 18.77 16.28
C LEU A 126 -1.00 19.80 16.72
N SER A 127 -0.52 20.88 17.34
CA SER A 127 -1.38 21.98 17.78
C SER A 127 -1.78 22.85 16.59
N LEU A 128 -3.07 22.81 16.24
CA LEU A 128 -3.67 23.67 15.23
C LEU A 128 -3.77 25.14 15.67
N ASN A 129 -3.57 25.44 16.96
CA ASN A 129 -3.67 26.80 17.50
C ASN A 129 -2.46 27.69 17.17
N THR A 130 -1.39 27.12 16.62
CA THR A 130 -0.22 27.88 16.17
C THR A 130 -0.48 28.60 14.85
N LYS A 131 0.29 29.65 14.51
CA LYS A 131 0.13 30.39 13.23
C LYS A 131 0.13 29.45 12.03
N ARG A 132 1.12 28.54 11.98
CA ARG A 132 1.20 27.51 10.92
C ARG A 132 0.08 26.47 11.05
N GLY A 133 -0.34 26.12 12.27
CA GLY A 133 -1.43 25.18 12.54
C GLY A 133 -2.76 25.65 11.95
N ARG A 134 -3.07 26.93 12.11
CA ARG A 134 -4.27 27.57 11.52
C ARG A 134 -4.20 27.61 10.00
N GLU A 135 -3.02 27.91 9.45
CA GLU A 135 -2.76 27.87 8.01
C GLU A 135 -2.97 26.45 7.44
N LEU A 136 -2.44 25.43 8.13
CA LEU A 136 -2.66 24.02 7.77
C LEU A 136 -4.15 23.68 7.78
N TYR A 137 -4.87 24.09 8.84
CA TYR A 137 -6.29 23.80 8.96
C TYR A 137 -7.10 24.44 7.81
N ARG A 138 -6.98 25.76 7.63
CA ARG A 138 -7.76 26.50 6.62
C ARG A 138 -7.42 26.12 5.19
N ASP A 139 -6.13 26.05 4.88
CA ASP A 139 -5.70 25.96 3.48
C ASP A 139 -5.61 24.52 3.01
N CYS A 140 -5.45 23.55 3.92
CA CYS A 140 -5.15 22.16 3.55
C CYS A 140 -6.12 21.11 4.10
N LEU A 141 -6.66 21.30 5.30
CA LEU A 141 -7.50 20.27 5.95
C LEU A 141 -8.99 20.45 5.64
N LEU A 142 -9.44 21.68 5.37
CA LEU A 142 -10.79 21.94 4.90
C LEU A 142 -10.90 21.61 3.42
N LEU A 143 -11.71 20.61 3.09
CA LEU A 143 -12.02 20.22 1.72
C LEU A 143 -13.37 20.82 1.30
N ASN A 144 -13.43 21.36 0.10
CA ASN A 144 -14.71 21.71 -0.51
C ASN A 144 -15.41 20.43 -1.05
N GLN A 145 -16.66 20.55 -1.48
CA GLN A 145 -17.46 19.41 -1.93
C GLN A 145 -16.84 18.67 -3.14
N ASP A 146 -16.26 19.40 -4.09
CA ASP A 146 -15.64 18.81 -5.28
C ASP A 146 -14.30 18.12 -4.95
N GLU A 147 -13.50 18.69 -4.05
CA GLU A 147 -12.24 18.12 -3.56
C GLU A 147 -12.48 16.86 -2.73
N LEU A 148 -13.46 16.90 -1.81
CA LEU A 148 -13.86 15.75 -1.03
C LEU A 148 -14.42 14.66 -1.94
N GLY A 149 -15.31 15.02 -2.87
CA GLY A 149 -15.85 14.11 -3.86
C GLY A 149 -14.78 13.46 -4.72
N PHE A 150 -13.81 14.25 -5.21
CA PHE A 150 -12.65 13.74 -5.94
C PHE A 150 -11.82 12.77 -5.09
N ALA A 151 -11.50 13.13 -3.85
CA ALA A 151 -10.71 12.29 -2.95
C ALA A 151 -11.40 10.94 -2.70
N LEU A 152 -12.70 10.95 -2.42
CA LEU A 152 -13.49 9.73 -2.21
C LEU A 152 -13.60 8.90 -3.49
N ALA A 153 -13.88 9.54 -4.63
CA ALA A 153 -13.94 8.87 -5.93
C ALA A 153 -12.61 8.20 -6.29
N ARG A 154 -11.48 8.85 -5.99
CA ARG A 154 -10.15 8.28 -6.21
C ARG A 154 -9.96 6.99 -5.40
N GLU A 155 -10.28 7.00 -4.11
CA GLU A 155 -10.13 5.81 -3.27
C GLU A 155 -11.10 4.67 -3.65
N LEU A 156 -12.34 5.01 -4.03
CA LEU A 156 -13.29 4.02 -4.56
C LEU A 156 -12.81 3.42 -5.89
N ALA A 157 -12.25 4.23 -6.79
CA ALA A 157 -11.71 3.74 -8.05
C ALA A 157 -10.48 2.85 -7.85
N TYR A 158 -9.65 3.10 -6.83
CA TYR A 158 -8.61 2.16 -6.41
C TYR A 158 -9.20 0.84 -5.91
N LEU A 159 -10.19 0.88 -5.02
CA LEU A 159 -10.82 -0.32 -4.47
C LEU A 159 -11.60 -1.12 -5.53
N ASN A 160 -12.11 -0.46 -6.57
CA ASN A 160 -12.76 -1.10 -7.71
C ASN A 160 -11.76 -1.67 -8.74
N SER A 161 -10.46 -1.39 -8.58
CA SER A 161 -9.41 -1.89 -9.46
C SER A 161 -8.79 -3.19 -8.94
N TYR A 162 -8.13 -3.95 -9.82
CA TYR A 162 -7.34 -5.13 -9.44
C TYR A 162 -5.98 -4.79 -8.80
N ALA A 163 -5.79 -3.55 -8.36
CA ALA A 163 -4.54 -3.02 -7.82
C ALA A 163 -3.94 -3.88 -6.69
N VAL A 164 -4.79 -4.46 -5.85
CA VAL A 164 -4.35 -5.27 -4.70
C VAL A 164 -3.89 -6.67 -5.13
N HIS A 165 -4.40 -7.21 -6.24
CA HIS A 165 -4.13 -8.59 -6.66
C HIS A 165 -3.02 -8.72 -7.71
N VAL A 166 -2.84 -7.70 -8.56
CA VAL A 166 -1.86 -7.77 -9.67
C VAL A 166 -0.41 -7.89 -9.18
N PRO A 167 0.08 -7.08 -8.22
CA PRO A 167 1.48 -7.19 -7.79
C PRO A 167 1.82 -8.55 -7.16
N PRO A 168 1.02 -9.11 -6.23
CA PRO A 168 1.25 -10.45 -5.71
C PRO A 168 1.18 -11.54 -6.80
N ALA A 169 0.21 -11.46 -7.72
CA ALA A 169 0.06 -12.46 -8.78
C ALA A 169 1.28 -12.47 -9.73
N VAL A 170 1.77 -11.31 -10.13
CA VAL A 170 2.99 -11.18 -10.94
C VAL A 170 4.20 -11.71 -10.17
N GLY A 171 4.29 -11.41 -8.86
CA GLY A 171 5.33 -11.96 -7.99
C GLY A 171 5.32 -13.50 -7.97
N THR A 172 4.15 -14.11 -7.78
CA THR A 172 3.98 -15.57 -7.77
C THR A 172 4.33 -16.22 -9.12
N LEU A 173 3.90 -15.63 -10.23
CA LEU A 173 4.23 -16.11 -11.57
C LEU A 173 5.72 -15.97 -11.89
N ALA A 174 6.34 -14.88 -11.44
CA ALA A 174 7.77 -14.69 -11.62
C ALA A 174 8.58 -15.69 -10.78
N ALA A 175 8.18 -15.92 -9.53
CA ALA A 175 8.80 -16.92 -8.67
C ALA A 175 8.70 -18.32 -9.30
N SER A 176 7.50 -18.72 -9.77
CA SER A 176 7.30 -20.01 -10.42
C SER A 176 8.15 -20.18 -11.68
N GLY A 177 8.33 -19.10 -12.47
CA GLY A 177 9.24 -19.07 -13.61
C GLY A 177 10.69 -19.34 -13.22
N VAL A 178 11.21 -18.63 -12.21
CA VAL A 178 12.59 -18.82 -11.70
C VAL A 178 12.81 -20.26 -11.25
N ILE A 179 11.83 -20.86 -10.59
CA ILE A 179 11.90 -22.25 -10.12
C ILE A 179 11.87 -23.22 -11.28
N GLY A 180 10.97 -23.03 -12.24
CA GLY A 180 10.90 -23.84 -13.46
C GLY A 180 12.23 -23.83 -14.21
N THR A 181 12.83 -22.65 -14.37
CA THR A 181 14.16 -22.52 -15.01
C THR A 181 15.25 -23.17 -14.17
N THR A 182 15.26 -23.00 -12.84
CA THR A 182 16.28 -23.59 -11.96
C THR A 182 16.17 -25.12 -11.94
N PHE A 183 14.95 -25.64 -11.93
CA PHE A 183 14.68 -27.07 -12.01
C PHE A 183 15.14 -27.66 -13.36
N TRP A 184 14.90 -26.94 -14.46
CA TRP A 184 15.37 -27.34 -15.79
C TRP A 184 16.90 -27.33 -15.89
N PHE A 185 17.59 -26.31 -15.36
CA PHE A 185 19.05 -26.28 -15.34
C PHE A 185 19.69 -27.36 -14.44
N THR A 186 18.96 -27.85 -13.44
CA THR A 186 19.45 -28.88 -12.50
C THR A 186 19.10 -30.31 -12.89
N ARG A 187 18.25 -30.52 -13.91
CA ARG A 187 17.82 -31.85 -14.40
C ARG A 187 17.84 -31.98 -15.93
N GLY A 188 17.87 -33.22 -16.41
CA GLY A 188 17.67 -33.55 -17.83
C GLY A 188 18.65 -32.88 -18.80
N SER A 189 18.12 -32.40 -19.93
CA SER A 189 18.86 -31.75 -21.01
C SER A 189 19.50 -30.42 -20.61
N GLY A 190 18.88 -29.65 -19.71
CA GLY A 190 19.46 -28.40 -19.18
C GLY A 190 20.73 -28.64 -18.37
N ARG A 191 20.80 -29.74 -17.62
CA ARG A 191 22.03 -30.15 -16.94
C ARG A 191 23.13 -30.54 -17.93
N GLN A 192 22.80 -31.31 -18.97
CA GLN A 192 23.77 -31.67 -20.02
C GLN A 192 24.29 -30.44 -20.74
N PHE A 193 23.42 -29.46 -21.01
CA PHE A 193 23.81 -28.16 -21.55
C PHE A 193 24.80 -27.44 -20.63
N VAL A 194 24.51 -27.31 -19.33
CA VAL A 194 25.40 -26.68 -18.35
C VAL A 194 26.72 -27.42 -18.20
N ASP A 195 26.67 -28.76 -18.12
CA ASP A 195 27.86 -29.62 -18.00
C ASP A 195 28.73 -29.56 -19.27
N ASN A 196 28.12 -29.40 -20.45
CA ASN A 196 28.83 -29.23 -21.73
C ASN A 196 29.40 -27.81 -21.93
N LEU A 197 28.69 -26.78 -21.46
CA LEU A 197 29.08 -25.37 -21.56
C LEU A 197 30.20 -25.03 -20.57
N LEU A 198 30.20 -25.65 -19.38
CA LEU A 198 31.14 -25.39 -18.28
C LEU A 198 32.12 -26.54 -18.06
N LYS A 199 32.68 -27.10 -19.15
CA LYS A 199 33.78 -28.08 -19.07
C LYS A 199 35.00 -27.43 -18.41
N GLY A 200 35.31 -27.79 -17.16
CA GLY A 200 36.46 -27.23 -16.44
C GLY A 200 36.53 -27.57 -14.94
N ARG A 201 37.59 -27.12 -14.27
CA ARG A 201 37.81 -27.29 -12.81
C ARG A 201 36.61 -26.78 -12.01
N ALA A 202 36.15 -27.59 -11.05
CA ALA A 202 34.92 -27.36 -10.27
C ALA A 202 34.80 -25.95 -9.65
N ASN A 203 35.91 -25.34 -9.23
CA ASN A 203 35.91 -23.99 -8.66
C ASN A 203 35.52 -22.89 -9.67
N ARG A 204 36.00 -22.99 -10.93
CA ARG A 204 35.64 -22.01 -11.98
C ARG A 204 34.18 -22.17 -12.39
N ARG A 205 33.69 -23.41 -12.43
CA ARG A 205 32.29 -23.72 -12.70
C ARG A 205 31.35 -23.11 -11.65
N ASN A 206 31.67 -23.28 -10.36
CA ASN A 206 30.86 -22.74 -9.28
C ASN A 206 30.86 -21.20 -9.28
N LEU A 207 31.99 -20.57 -9.61
CA LEU A 207 32.10 -19.12 -9.73
C LEU A 207 31.26 -18.57 -10.90
N LEU A 208 31.28 -19.23 -12.05
CA LEU A 208 30.49 -18.83 -13.21
C LEU A 208 28.99 -19.03 -12.97
N LEU A 209 28.60 -20.12 -12.31
CA LEU A 209 27.20 -20.36 -11.93
C LEU A 209 26.71 -19.33 -10.90
N SER A 210 27.52 -19.01 -9.88
CA SER A 210 27.13 -17.99 -8.90
C SER A 210 27.05 -16.61 -9.53
N ALA A 211 27.95 -16.26 -10.45
CA ALA A 211 27.88 -15.02 -11.22
C ALA A 211 26.64 -14.95 -12.12
N LEU A 212 26.28 -16.05 -12.79
CA LEU A 212 25.08 -16.13 -13.63
C LEU A 212 23.80 -16.00 -12.80
N VAL A 213 23.73 -16.67 -11.64
CA VAL A 213 22.60 -16.55 -10.71
C VAL A 213 22.50 -15.13 -10.19
N ALA A 214 23.61 -14.52 -9.75
CA ALA A 214 23.63 -13.14 -9.27
C ALA A 214 23.22 -12.12 -10.35
N ALA A 215 23.68 -12.32 -11.59
CA ALA A 215 23.27 -11.49 -12.72
C ALA A 215 21.78 -11.64 -13.03
N SER A 216 21.26 -12.87 -13.01
CA SER A 216 19.85 -13.17 -13.28
C SER A 216 18.93 -12.60 -12.19
N THR A 217 19.30 -12.74 -10.91
CA THR A 217 18.51 -12.18 -9.80
C THR A 217 18.57 -10.66 -9.77
N SER A 218 19.72 -10.06 -10.09
CA SER A 218 19.87 -8.60 -10.19
C SER A 218 19.02 -8.03 -11.33
N LEU A 219 19.07 -8.65 -12.52
CA LEU A 219 18.25 -8.26 -13.65
C LEU A 219 16.76 -8.39 -13.33
N TRP A 220 16.36 -9.50 -12.70
CA TRP A 220 14.98 -9.69 -12.27
C TRP A 220 14.53 -8.62 -11.26
N ALA A 221 15.35 -8.32 -10.24
CA ALA A 221 15.02 -7.30 -9.25
C ALA A 221 14.82 -5.92 -9.89
N VAL A 222 15.69 -5.55 -10.85
CA VAL A 222 15.55 -4.30 -11.62
C VAL A 222 14.28 -4.30 -12.45
N MET A 223 13.99 -5.38 -13.18
CA MET A 223 12.78 -5.49 -14.00
C MET A 223 11.50 -5.48 -13.15
N ALA A 224 11.48 -6.19 -12.02
CA ALA A 224 10.37 -6.21 -11.09
C ALA A 224 10.12 -4.82 -10.49
N TYR A 225 11.18 -4.10 -10.11
CA TYR A 225 11.08 -2.74 -9.61
C TYR A 225 10.54 -1.78 -10.67
N GLN A 226 11.09 -1.83 -11.90
CA GLN A 226 10.64 -0.99 -13.01
C GLN A 226 9.18 -1.29 -13.38
N TRP A 227 8.82 -2.56 -13.50
CA TRP A 227 7.45 -3.00 -13.74
C TRP A 227 6.50 -2.49 -12.64
N HIS A 228 6.86 -2.67 -11.37
CA HIS A 228 6.04 -2.22 -10.26
C HIS A 228 5.85 -0.70 -10.26
N SER A 229 6.92 0.05 -10.51
CA SER A 229 6.88 1.52 -10.62
C SER A 229 6.02 1.98 -11.79
N ALA A 230 6.19 1.38 -12.97
CA ALA A 230 5.41 1.70 -14.16
C ALA A 230 3.93 1.32 -13.98
N TYR A 231 3.66 0.14 -13.41
CA TYR A 231 2.31 -0.31 -13.11
C TYR A 231 1.62 0.65 -12.15
N ARG A 232 2.27 1.04 -11.04
CA ARG A 232 1.74 2.02 -10.09
C ARG A 232 1.44 3.36 -10.75
N LYS A 233 2.39 3.94 -11.50
CA LYS A 233 2.16 5.19 -12.24
C LYS A 233 0.97 5.08 -13.19
N SER A 234 0.86 3.97 -13.92
CA SER A 234 -0.26 3.74 -14.84
C SER A 234 -1.59 3.59 -14.12
N LEU A 235 -1.59 2.95 -12.95
CA LEU A 235 -2.76 2.76 -12.13
C LEU A 235 -3.23 4.08 -11.53
N ASP A 236 -2.32 4.84 -10.94
CA ASP A 236 -2.57 6.14 -10.35
C ASP A 236 -3.17 7.08 -11.41
N ALA A 237 -2.59 7.12 -12.62
CA ALA A 237 -3.14 7.90 -13.73
C ALA A 237 -4.55 7.45 -14.17
N ARG A 238 -4.83 6.14 -14.22
CA ARG A 238 -6.16 5.62 -14.58
C ARG A 238 -7.20 5.96 -13.50
N VAL A 239 -6.83 5.82 -12.24
CA VAL A 239 -7.69 6.11 -11.09
C VAL A 239 -7.98 7.59 -11.01
N ASP A 240 -6.96 8.44 -11.13
CA ASP A 240 -7.11 9.89 -11.13
C ASP A 240 -7.94 10.37 -12.32
N LYS A 241 -7.75 9.78 -13.51
CA LYS A 241 -8.59 10.09 -14.68
C LYS A 241 -10.07 9.77 -14.42
N ARG A 242 -10.36 8.64 -13.77
CA ARG A 242 -11.75 8.28 -13.40
C ARG A 242 -12.33 9.22 -12.34
N ALA A 243 -11.54 9.54 -11.30
CA ALA A 243 -11.97 10.48 -10.26
C ALA A 243 -12.19 11.89 -10.82
N ALA A 244 -11.31 12.35 -11.71
CA ALA A 244 -11.42 13.64 -12.38
C ALA A 244 -12.62 13.70 -13.35
N ALA A 245 -12.99 12.58 -13.99
CA ALA A 245 -14.20 12.53 -14.79
C ALA A 245 -15.47 12.72 -13.93
N ALA A 246 -15.49 12.19 -12.71
CA ALA A 246 -16.60 12.37 -11.76
C ALA A 246 -16.60 13.76 -11.07
N TYR A 247 -15.41 14.32 -10.84
CA TYR A 247 -15.19 15.61 -10.16
C TYR A 247 -14.08 16.44 -10.86
N PRO A 248 -14.41 17.12 -11.98
CA PRO A 248 -13.41 17.77 -12.83
C PRO A 248 -12.64 18.91 -12.15
N ARG A 249 -13.29 19.63 -11.25
CA ARG A 249 -12.71 20.78 -10.53
C ARG A 249 -11.99 20.39 -9.24
N GLY A 250 -12.27 19.20 -8.70
CA GLY A 250 -11.75 18.75 -7.41
C GLY A 250 -10.29 18.31 -7.43
N GLY A 251 -9.84 17.68 -8.52
CA GLY A 251 -8.54 17.01 -8.57
C GLY A 251 -7.34 17.94 -8.43
N ALA A 252 -7.30 19.03 -9.20
CA ALA A 252 -6.18 19.98 -9.16
C ALA A 252 -6.08 20.65 -7.78
N SER A 253 -7.21 21.10 -7.24
CA SER A 253 -7.25 21.76 -5.92
C SER A 253 -6.89 20.79 -4.80
N PHE A 254 -7.39 19.55 -4.84
CA PHE A 254 -7.05 18.51 -3.87
C PHE A 254 -5.53 18.25 -3.83
N TYR A 255 -4.89 18.08 -4.98
CA TYR A 255 -3.43 17.85 -5.04
C TYR A 255 -2.63 19.08 -4.61
N GLN A 256 -3.07 20.30 -4.96
CA GLN A 256 -2.45 21.53 -4.48
C GLN A 256 -2.48 21.62 -2.95
N LYS A 257 -3.63 21.31 -2.34
CA LYS A 257 -3.77 21.21 -0.87
C LYS A 257 -2.89 20.13 -0.28
N GLN A 258 -2.79 18.96 -0.91
CA GLN A 258 -1.93 17.87 -0.43
C GLN A 258 -0.44 18.26 -0.44
N VAL A 259 0.04 18.95 -1.48
CA VAL A 259 1.42 19.45 -1.55
C VAL A 259 1.67 20.54 -0.50
N ARG A 260 0.73 21.48 -0.33
CA ARG A 260 0.83 22.54 0.69
C ARG A 260 0.85 21.95 2.10
N ARG A 261 -0.02 20.98 2.37
CA ARG A 261 -0.09 20.21 3.62
C ARG A 261 1.26 19.60 3.95
N ASN A 262 1.87 18.89 3.00
CA ASN A 262 3.16 18.23 3.22
C ASN A 262 4.30 19.24 3.47
N THR A 263 4.24 20.41 2.83
CA THR A 263 5.20 21.50 3.04
C THR A 263 5.07 22.08 4.46
N LEU A 264 3.84 22.37 4.90
CA LEU A 264 3.56 22.88 6.24
C LEU A 264 3.91 21.87 7.33
N LEU A 265 3.57 20.59 7.13
CA LEU A 265 3.92 19.52 8.06
C LEU A 265 5.44 19.39 8.22
N ARG A 266 6.22 19.43 7.13
CA ARG A 266 7.69 19.46 7.22
C ARG A 266 8.20 20.67 8.00
N ALA A 267 7.61 21.85 7.77
CA ALA A 267 7.97 23.07 8.48
C ALA A 267 7.60 23.04 9.98
N MET A 268 6.52 22.35 10.36
CA MET A 268 6.11 22.16 11.76
C MET A 268 6.94 21.12 12.50
N LEU A 269 7.28 20.02 11.82
CA LEU A 269 7.97 18.86 12.41
C LEU A 269 9.50 19.03 12.40
N GLY A 270 10.04 20.00 11.66
CA GLY A 270 11.46 20.23 11.52
C GLY A 270 12.20 19.08 10.82
N THR A 271 13.50 18.94 11.09
CA THR A 271 14.39 17.90 10.49
C THR A 271 13.97 16.46 10.81
N ALA A 272 13.11 16.25 11.82
CA ALA A 272 12.55 14.93 12.15
C ALA A 272 11.60 14.38 11.06
N SER A 273 11.11 15.22 10.13
CA SER A 273 10.20 14.82 9.05
C SER A 273 10.87 14.13 7.85
N ALA A 274 12.21 14.22 7.73
CA ALA A 274 12.94 13.64 6.61
C ALA A 274 12.95 12.09 6.61
N ARG A 275 12.75 11.45 7.77
CA ARG A 275 12.71 9.98 7.89
C ARG A 275 11.31 9.37 7.76
N SER A 276 10.26 10.08 8.18
CA SER A 276 8.91 9.49 8.22
C SER A 276 8.19 9.46 6.86
N THR A 277 8.53 10.38 5.95
CA THR A 277 7.90 10.46 4.62
C THR A 277 8.32 9.32 3.67
N SER A 278 9.42 8.62 3.93
CA SER A 278 9.84 7.45 3.13
C SER A 278 9.55 6.10 3.81
N GLN A 279 9.33 6.05 5.13
CA GLN A 279 9.20 4.79 5.89
C GLN A 279 7.76 4.32 6.13
N CYS A 280 6.75 5.19 6.00
CA CYS A 280 5.36 4.80 6.27
C CYS A 280 4.68 4.01 5.14
N ALA A 281 5.29 3.89 3.96
CA ALA A 281 4.71 3.14 2.84
C ALA A 281 5.08 1.65 2.81
N ALA A 282 6.04 1.17 3.62
CA ALA A 282 6.44 -0.24 3.56
C ALA A 282 7.09 -0.84 4.82
N THR A 283 7.70 -0.05 5.72
CA THR A 283 8.70 -0.62 6.64
C THR A 283 8.20 -0.88 8.07
N LYS A 284 7.12 -0.22 8.53
CA LYS A 284 6.56 -0.49 9.88
C LYS A 284 5.70 -1.76 9.96
N CYS A 285 5.33 -2.37 8.83
CA CYS A 285 4.57 -3.63 8.81
C CYS A 285 5.46 -4.89 8.71
N THR A 286 6.75 -4.75 8.38
CA THR A 286 7.65 -5.90 8.18
C THR A 286 8.32 -6.39 9.46
N THR A 287 8.46 -5.54 10.47
CA THR A 287 9.00 -5.92 11.77
C THR A 287 7.85 -6.11 12.74
N GLY A 288 7.38 -7.35 12.93
CA GLY A 288 6.33 -7.73 13.89
C GLY A 288 6.64 -7.42 15.37
N SER A 289 7.60 -6.55 15.66
CA SER A 289 7.82 -5.96 16.96
C SER A 289 6.91 -4.74 17.11
N CYS A 290 5.74 -4.95 17.71
CA CYS A 290 5.07 -3.90 18.46
C CYS A 290 6.04 -3.52 19.60
N PRO A 291 6.60 -2.30 19.67
CA PRO A 291 7.37 -1.92 20.84
C PRO A 291 6.37 -1.75 21.97
N THR A 292 6.19 -2.80 22.78
CA THR A 292 5.73 -2.67 24.15
C THR A 292 6.77 -1.86 24.91
N ARG A 293 6.74 -0.53 24.75
CA ARG A 293 7.34 0.35 25.75
C ARG A 293 6.28 0.53 26.84
N SER A 294 6.55 -0.19 27.92
CA SER A 294 5.93 -0.06 29.23
C SER A 294 5.52 1.37 29.55
N CYS A 295 4.23 1.57 29.78
CA CYS A 295 3.77 2.64 30.65
C CYS A 295 4.30 2.38 32.06
N ARG A 296 5.25 3.19 32.50
CA ARG A 296 5.37 3.70 33.87
C ARG A 296 5.71 5.17 33.75
#